data_AF-A0A3D4ED42-F1
#
_entry.id   AF-A0A3D4ED42-F1
#
_cell.length_a   1.000
_cell.length_b   1.000
_cell.length_c   1.000
_cell.angle_alpha   90.00
_cell.angle_beta   90.00
_cell.angle_gamma   90.00
#
_symmetry.space_group_name_H-M   'P 1'
#
loop_
_entity.id
_entity.type
_entity.pdbx_description
1 polymer ?
#
loop_
_entity_poly.entity_id
_entity_poly.type
_entity_poly.pdbx_seq_one_letter_code
_entity_poly.pdbx_strand_id
1 'polypeptide(L)'
;RAIAGLVKPASGSIVFEGDDITGKDPTAIVTKGITLVPEGRKIFPDLTVLENLRIGAYLRNDDLTDDLNWVYDLFPRLKERSWQAGGTLSGGEQQ
;
A
#
# COMPACT_ATOMS: atom_id res chain seq x y z
N ARG A 1 0.58 5.62 13.29
CA ARG A 1 -0.90 5.81 13.16
C ARG A 1 -1.31 7.27 13.03
N ALA A 2 -0.78 8.19 13.84
CA ALA A 2 -1.11 9.63 13.74
C ALA A 2 -0.68 10.27 12.40
N ILE A 3 0.52 9.94 11.90
CA ILE A 3 1.01 10.38 10.58
C ILE A 3 0.06 9.95 9.45
N ALA A 4 -0.54 8.76 9.56
CA ALA A 4 -1.47 8.20 8.59
C ALA A 4 -2.93 8.69 8.78
N GLY A 5 -3.18 9.64 9.70
CA GLY A 5 -4.51 10.19 9.96
C GLY A 5 -5.46 9.27 10.72
N LEU A 6 -5.01 8.08 11.13
CA LEU A 6 -5.83 7.08 11.83
C LEU A 6 -6.10 7.43 13.30
N VAL A 7 -5.35 8.38 13.87
CA VAL A 7 -5.50 8.89 15.23
C VAL A 7 -5.18 10.38 15.20
N LYS A 8 -6.08 11.22 15.72
CA LYS A 8 -5.81 12.66 15.83
C LYS A 8 -4.76 12.92 16.93
N PRO A 9 -3.67 13.66 16.64
CA PRO A 9 -2.73 14.09 17.66
C PRO A 9 -3.42 14.97 18.72
N ALA A 10 -3.09 14.75 20.00
CA ALA A 10 -3.59 15.60 21.09
C ALA A 10 -2.85 16.95 21.17
N SER A 11 -1.59 16.99 20.72
CA SER A 11 -0.76 18.20 20.62
C SER A 11 0.39 17.96 19.64
N GLY A 12 1.12 19.01 19.29
CA GLY A 12 2.22 18.98 18.32
C GLY A 12 1.75 19.15 16.87
N SER A 13 2.70 19.06 15.94
CA SER A 13 2.44 19.14 14.51
C SER A 13 3.17 18.04 13.74
N ILE A 14 2.62 17.69 12.57
CA ILE A 14 3.18 16.74 11.61
C ILE A 14 3.31 17.49 10.28
N VAL A 15 4.53 17.61 9.78
CA VAL A 15 4.83 18.28 8.51
C VAL A 15 5.45 17.27 7.56
N PHE A 16 4.95 17.23 6.32
CA PHE A 16 5.48 16.39 5.25
C PHE A 16 5.72 17.24 4.01
N GLU A 17 6.94 17.22 3.48
CA GLU A 17 7.35 18.02 2.31
C GLU A 17 7.01 19.52 2.44
N GLY A 18 7.10 20.07 3.65
CA GLY A 18 6.77 21.47 3.94
C GLY A 18 5.29 21.74 4.19
N ASP A 19 4.41 20.76 3.96
CA ASP A 19 2.97 20.88 4.22
C ASP A 19 2.60 20.36 5.60
N ASP A 20 1.86 21.16 6.36
CA ASP A 20 1.23 20.70 7.60
C ASP A 20 0.13 19.67 7.28
N ILE A 21 0.27 18.46 7.81
CA ILE A 21 -0.69 17.35 7.69
C ILE A 21 -1.30 16.94 9.03
N THR A 22 -1.11 17.76 10.07
CA THR A 22 -1.59 17.51 11.43
C THR A 22 -3.10 17.28 11.46
N GLY A 23 -3.51 16.09 11.90
CA GLY A 23 -4.92 15.75 12.07
C GLY A 23 -5.73 15.68 10.77
N LYS A 24 -5.08 15.66 9.60
CA LYS A 24 -5.76 15.45 8.31
C LYS A 24 -6.35 14.04 8.22
N ASP A 25 -7.42 13.92 7.42
CA ASP A 25 -8.07 12.63 7.12
C ASP A 25 -7.10 11.69 6.37
N PRO A 26 -7.15 10.37 6.61
CA PRO A 26 -6.33 9.40 5.88
C PRO A 26 -6.40 9.54 4.35
N THR A 27 -7.56 9.91 3.79
CA THR A 27 -7.74 10.13 2.35
C THR A 27 -6.92 11.31 1.84
N ALA A 28 -6.83 12.38 2.63
CA ALA A 28 -5.99 13.54 2.31
C ALA A 28 -4.49 13.25 2.47
N ILE A 29 -4.14 12.27 3.30
CA ILE A 29 -2.75 11.86 3.55
C ILE A 29 -2.24 10.93 2.45
N VAL A 30 -3.03 9.94 2.04
CA VAL A 30 -2.65 9.00 0.97
C VAL A 30 -2.50 9.68 -0.38
N THR A 31 -3.32 10.70 -0.66
CA THR A 31 -3.19 11.53 -1.88
C THR A 31 -1.91 12.38 -1.90
N LYS A 32 -1.25 12.58 -0.75
CA LYS A 32 0.09 13.19 -0.67
C LYS A 32 1.22 12.17 -0.80
N GLY A 33 0.93 10.92 -1.15
CA GLY A 33 1.94 9.88 -1.33
C GLY A 33 2.36 9.15 -0.04
N ILE A 34 1.68 9.40 1.09
CA ILE A 34 1.94 8.68 2.33
C ILE A 34 1.03 7.45 2.41
N THR A 35 1.62 6.27 2.22
CA THR A 35 0.93 4.99 2.37
C THR A 35 1.37 4.28 3.65
N LEU A 36 0.44 3.61 4.32
CA LEU A 36 0.72 2.79 5.50
C LEU A 36 0.56 1.31 5.15
N VAL A 37 1.60 0.51 5.39
CA VAL A 37 1.53 -0.96 5.40
C VAL A 37 1.34 -1.39 6.86
N PRO A 38 0.13 -1.75 7.29
CA PRO A 38 -0.13 -2.15 8.67
C PRO A 38 0.41 -3.56 8.94
N GLU A 39 0.73 -3.82 10.20
CA GLU A 39 1.04 -5.18 10.67
C GLU A 39 -0.14 -6.15 10.42
N GLY A 40 0.18 -7.44 10.33
CA GLY A 40 -0.83 -8.50 10.24
C GLY A 40 -1.29 -8.86 8.83
N ARG A 41 -0.48 -8.56 7.80
CA ARG A 41 -0.65 -9.09 6.43
C ARG A 41 -2.05 -8.80 5.86
N LYS A 42 -2.42 -7.51 5.83
CA LYS A 42 -3.74 -7.05 5.38
C LYS A 42 -3.85 -6.96 3.87
N ILE A 43 -3.57 -8.07 3.19
CA ILE A 43 -3.91 -8.24 1.78
C ILE A 43 -5.39 -8.63 1.65
N PHE A 44 -5.94 -8.53 0.45
CA PHE A 44 -7.28 -9.03 0.12
C PHE A 44 -7.16 -10.51 -0.26
N PRO A 45 -7.59 -11.45 0.60
CA PRO A 45 -7.29 -12.87 0.43
C PRO A 45 -8.01 -13.49 -0.77
N ASP A 46 -9.20 -12.97 -1.09
CA ASP A 46 -10.04 -13.43 -2.20
C ASP A 46 -9.59 -12.89 -3.57
N LEU A 47 -8.64 -11.95 -3.58
CA LEU A 47 -8.09 -11.37 -4.78
C LEU A 47 -6.77 -12.04 -5.16
N THR A 48 -6.49 -12.07 -6.45
CA THR A 48 -5.20 -12.56 -6.97
C THR A 48 -4.04 -11.66 -6.52
N VAL A 49 -2.81 -12.17 -6.62
CA VAL A 49 -1.60 -11.38 -6.38
C VAL A 49 -1.58 -10.14 -7.27
N LEU A 50 -1.89 -10.27 -8.55
CA LEU A 50 -1.93 -9.14 -9.48
C LEU A 50 -2.98 -8.10 -9.06
N GLU A 51 -4.18 -8.51 -8.67
CA GLU A 51 -5.21 -7.58 -8.21
C GLU A 51 -4.82 -6.85 -6.93
N ASN A 52 -4.18 -7.55 -5.97
CA ASN A 52 -3.64 -6.93 -4.76
C ASN A 52 -2.59 -5.85 -5.09
N LEU A 53 -1.67 -6.13 -6.02
CA LEU A 53 -0.67 -5.16 -6.47
C LEU A 53 -1.33 -3.95 -7.15
N ARG A 54 -2.34 -4.17 -7.99
CA ARG A 54 -3.06 -3.08 -8.67
C ARG A 54 -3.87 -2.21 -7.72
N ILE A 55 -4.45 -2.77 -6.66
CA ILE A 55 -5.14 -1.99 -5.63
C ILE A 55 -4.19 -1.00 -4.96
N GLY A 56 -2.92 -1.36 -4.76
CA GLY A 56 -1.92 -0.43 -4.22
C GLY A 56 -1.75 0.83 -5.08
N ALA A 57 -2.04 0.76 -6.38
CA ALA A 57 -1.94 1.85 -7.33
C ALA A 57 -3.29 2.53 -7.63
N TYR A 58 -4.32 2.40 -6.80
CA TYR A 58 -5.68 2.86 -7.09
C TYR A 58 -5.83 4.38 -7.40
N LEU A 59 -4.85 5.22 -7.02
CA LEU A 59 -4.82 6.65 -7.34
C LEU A 59 -4.11 6.98 -8.66
N ARG A 60 -3.40 6.01 -9.26
CA ARG A 60 -2.70 6.16 -10.54
C ARG A 60 -3.65 5.89 -11.69
N ASN A 61 -3.48 6.62 -12.80
CA ASN A 61 -4.31 6.49 -14.01
C ASN A 61 -3.47 6.24 -15.28
N ASP A 62 -2.18 6.01 -15.11
CA ASP A 62 -1.21 5.75 -16.16
C ASP A 62 -0.79 4.28 -16.19
N ASP A 63 0.11 3.93 -17.11
CA ASP A 63 0.57 2.55 -17.27
C ASP A 63 1.43 2.11 -16.09
N LEU A 64 1.11 0.95 -15.52
CA LEU A 64 1.78 0.36 -14.37
C LEU A 64 2.75 -0.77 -14.77
N THR A 65 2.93 -1.03 -16.07
CA THR A 65 3.69 -2.17 -16.56
C THR A 65 5.13 -2.21 -16.03
N ASP A 66 5.84 -1.08 -16.07
CA ASP A 66 7.23 -1.00 -15.59
C ASP A 66 7.32 -1.15 -14.07
N ASP A 67 6.39 -0.54 -13.33
CA ASP A 67 6.29 -0.67 -11.87
C ASP A 67 6.03 -2.13 -11.45
N LEU A 68 5.13 -2.82 -12.16
CA LEU A 68 4.84 -4.24 -11.93
C LEU A 68 6.04 -5.13 -12.27
N ASN A 69 6.74 -4.85 -13.38
CA ASN A 69 7.95 -5.58 -13.73
C ASN A 69 9.03 -5.42 -12.65
N TRP A 70 9.23 -4.19 -12.15
CA TRP A 70 10.16 -3.93 -11.07
C TRP A 70 9.79 -4.69 -9.77
N VAL A 71 8.50 -4.70 -9.39
CA VAL A 71 8.03 -5.49 -8.25
C VAL A 71 8.30 -6.98 -8.46
N TYR A 72 8.09 -7.49 -9.67
CA TYR A 72 8.36 -8.89 -9.99
C TYR A 72 9.84 -9.24 -10.02
N ASP A 73 10.72 -8.30 -10.35
CA ASP A 73 12.16 -8.50 -10.27
C ASP A 73 12.63 -8.57 -8.81
N LEU A 74 12.02 -7.76 -7.92
CA LEU A 74 12.27 -7.81 -6.48
C LEU A 74 11.69 -9.08 -5.83
N PHE A 75 10.49 -9.49 -6.26
CA PHE A 75 9.76 -10.62 -5.70
C PHE A 75 9.34 -11.61 -6.79
N PRO A 76 10.26 -12.43 -7.34
CA PRO A 76 9.96 -13.35 -8.44
C PRO A 76 8.82 -14.33 -8.13
N ARG A 77 8.67 -14.71 -6.86
CA ARG A 77 7.55 -15.57 -6.40
C ARG A 77 6.18 -14.97 -6.67
N LEU A 78 6.03 -13.65 -6.59
CA LEU A 78 4.78 -12.96 -6.91
C LEU A 78 4.47 -13.03 -8.41
N LYS A 79 5.49 -13.04 -9.27
CA LYS A 79 5.33 -13.20 -10.72
C LYS A 79 4.81 -14.58 -11.09
N GLU A 80 5.46 -15.62 -10.56
CA GLU A 80 5.11 -17.04 -10.77
C GLU A 80 3.65 -17.34 -10.37
N ARG A 81 3.14 -16.59 -9.39
CA ARG A 81 1.83 -16.78 -8.75
C ARG A 81 0.90 -15.58 -8.95
N SER A 82 1.13 -14.78 -9.98
CA SER A 82 0.33 -13.56 -10.25
C SER A 82 -1.17 -13.83 -10.34
N TRP A 83 -1.55 -15.02 -10.82
CA TRP A 83 -2.91 -15.54 -10.98
C TRP A 83 -3.50 -16.17 -9.71
N GLN A 84 -2.68 -16.44 -8.69
CA GLN A 84 -3.08 -17.18 -7.49
C GLN A 84 -3.74 -16.23 -6.47
N ALA A 85 -4.78 -16.70 -5.79
CA ALA A 85 -5.43 -15.95 -4.72
C ALA A 85 -4.49 -15.72 -3.53
N GLY A 86 -4.40 -14.47 -3.05
CA GLY A 86 -3.45 -14.05 -2.02
C GLY A 86 -3.61 -14.79 -0.69
N GLY A 87 -4.83 -15.21 -0.35
CA GLY A 87 -5.11 -15.99 0.86
C GLY A 87 -4.44 -17.36 0.90
N THR A 88 -3.98 -17.88 -0.24
CA THR A 88 -3.32 -19.19 -0.35
C THR A 88 -1.79 -19.12 -0.32
N LEU A 89 -1.23 -17.91 -0.26
CA LEU A 89 0.20 -17.69 -0.14
C LEU A 89 0.72 -18.00 1.27
N SER A 90 2.00 -18.30 1.39
CA SER A 90 2.65 -18.41 2.70
C SER A 90 2.70 -17.05 3.39
N GLY A 91 2.82 -17.04 4.72
CA GLY A 91 2.84 -15.79 5.49
C GLY A 91 4.00 -14.84 5.16
N GLY A 92 5.11 -15.35 4.61
CA GLY A 92 6.21 -14.52 4.13
C GLY A 92 5.96 -13.92 2.74
N GLU A 93 5.14 -14.58 1.93
CA GLU A 93 4.75 -14.07 0.60
C GLU A 93 3.58 -13.08 0.67
N GLN A 94 2.80 -13.12 1.75
CA GLN A 94 1.75 -12.14 2.03
C GLN A 94 2.27 -10.82 2.63
N GLN A 95 3.54 -10.78 3.04
CA GLN A 95 4.16 -9.66 3.76
C GLN A 95 5.02 -8.81 2.84
#